data_AF-Q6J549-F1
#
_entry.id   AF-Q6J549-F1
#
_cell.length_a   1.000
_cell.length_b   1.000
_cell.length_c   1.000
_cell.angle_alpha   90.00
_cell.angle_beta   90.00
_cell.angle_gamma   90.00
#
_symmetry.space_group_name_H-M   'P 1'
#
loop_
_entity.id
_entity.type
_entity.pdbx_description
1 polymer ?
#
loop_
_entity_poly.entity_id
_entity_poly.type
_entity_poly.pdbx_seq_one_letter_code
_entity_poly.pdbx_strand_id
1 'polypeptide(L)'
;MGRGKVELKRIENKINRQVTFAKRRNGLLKKAYELSVLCDAEVALIIFSNRGKLYEFCSGQSMTKTLERYQKCSYSGPDTAIQNKENELVQSSRNEYLKLKARVDNLQRTQRNLLGEDLGSLGIKELDQLEKALDSSLRHIRSTRTQHMVDQLTDLQRREQMLCEANKCLRRKLEESQVHGQVWEHGANLLAGYDQRQSPQQAPPHAGNGFFHPLDAAAEPTLQIGFTPEQINNSCVTGFMPTWLP
;
A
#
# COMPACT_ATOMS: atom_id res chain seq x y z
N MET A 1 38.18 27.75 -55.15
CA MET A 1 36.81 28.28 -54.91
C MET A 1 36.55 28.39 -53.40
N GLY A 2 37.13 29.38 -52.74
CA GLY A 2 36.94 29.58 -51.29
C GLY A 2 35.64 30.35 -51.03
N ARG A 3 34.66 29.70 -50.39
CA ARG A 3 33.49 30.39 -49.81
C ARG A 3 33.97 31.27 -48.65
N GLY A 4 33.41 32.47 -48.53
CA GLY A 4 33.79 33.49 -47.55
C GLY A 4 33.77 33.04 -46.09
N LYS A 5 34.34 33.88 -45.21
CA LYS A 5 34.43 33.63 -43.76
C LYS A 5 33.04 33.36 -43.17
N VAL A 6 32.95 32.32 -42.33
CA VAL A 6 31.72 31.92 -41.64
C VAL A 6 31.90 32.16 -40.13
N GLU A 7 30.87 32.67 -39.46
CA GLU A 7 30.85 32.87 -38.01
C GLU A 7 30.82 31.54 -37.24
N LEU A 8 31.49 31.48 -36.08
CA LEU A 8 31.45 30.31 -35.19
C LEU A 8 30.19 30.32 -34.32
N LYS A 9 29.05 30.04 -34.95
CA LYS A 9 27.75 29.81 -34.30
C LYS A 9 27.04 28.60 -34.89
N ARG A 10 25.99 28.13 -34.21
CA ARG A 10 25.15 27.04 -34.71
C ARG A 10 24.57 27.41 -36.08
N ILE A 11 24.72 26.53 -37.06
CA ILE A 11 24.11 26.70 -38.38
C ILE A 11 22.63 26.33 -38.27
N GLU A 12 21.71 27.28 -38.43
CA GLU A 12 20.28 27.03 -38.25
C GLU A 12 19.67 26.16 -39.36
N ASN A 13 20.03 26.45 -40.62
CA ASN A 13 19.57 25.68 -41.76
C ASN A 13 20.02 24.20 -41.66
N LYS A 14 19.04 23.28 -41.58
CA LYS A 14 19.27 21.84 -41.39
C LYS A 14 20.12 21.21 -42.51
N ILE A 15 19.88 21.58 -43.77
CA ILE A 15 20.60 21.04 -44.93
C ILE A 15 22.06 21.49 -44.91
N ASN A 16 22.28 22.80 -44.73
CA ASN A 16 23.64 23.36 -44.64
C ASN A 16 24.40 22.79 -43.45
N ARG A 17 23.73 22.60 -42.31
CA ARG A 17 24.32 21.98 -41.12
C ARG A 17 24.72 20.53 -41.37
N GLN A 18 23.89 19.74 -42.04
CA GLN A 18 24.20 18.34 -42.38
C GLN A 18 25.42 18.23 -43.30
N VAL A 19 25.44 19.02 -44.38
CA VAL A 19 26.56 19.04 -45.35
C VAL A 19 27.84 19.53 -44.67
N THR A 20 27.74 20.57 -43.84
CA THR A 20 28.88 21.12 -43.11
C THR A 20 29.41 20.14 -42.06
N PHE A 21 28.52 19.44 -41.34
CA PHE A 21 28.91 18.40 -40.40
C PHE A 21 29.69 17.30 -41.10
N ALA A 22 29.20 16.76 -42.22
CA ALA A 22 29.90 15.74 -42.97
C ALA A 22 31.30 16.18 -43.42
N LYS A 23 31.41 17.40 -43.98
CA LYS A 23 32.70 17.95 -44.44
C LYS A 23 33.66 18.23 -43.27
N ARG A 24 33.20 18.90 -42.21
CA ARG A 24 34.05 19.25 -41.05
C ARG A 24 34.44 18.02 -40.24
N ARG A 25 33.54 17.07 -40.03
CA ARG A 25 33.85 15.77 -39.40
C ARG A 25 34.96 15.06 -40.17
N ASN A 26 34.83 14.93 -41.49
CA ASN A 26 35.86 14.29 -42.32
C ASN A 26 37.19 15.08 -42.30
N GLY A 27 37.13 16.41 -42.33
CA GLY A 27 38.34 17.25 -42.20
C GLY A 27 39.03 17.10 -40.84
N LEU A 28 38.27 17.02 -39.76
CA LEU A 28 38.79 16.80 -38.41
C LEU A 28 39.41 15.42 -38.27
N LEU A 29 38.77 14.38 -38.81
CA LEU A 29 39.30 13.02 -38.86
C LEU A 29 40.64 12.96 -39.60
N LYS A 30 40.76 13.64 -40.75
CA LYS A 30 42.03 13.72 -41.49
C LYS A 30 43.13 14.38 -40.65
N LYS A 31 42.81 15.48 -39.95
CA LYS A 31 43.77 16.16 -39.08
C LYS A 31 44.20 15.31 -37.88
N ALA A 32 43.26 14.59 -37.26
CA ALA A 32 43.56 13.67 -36.16
C ALA A 32 44.47 12.53 -36.64
N TYR A 33 44.22 12.00 -37.83
CA TYR A 33 45.09 11.00 -38.46
C TYR A 33 46.48 11.56 -38.76
N GLU A 34 46.59 12.72 -39.42
CA GLU A 34 47.87 13.39 -39.68
C GLU A 34 48.68 13.59 -38.40
N LEU A 35 48.05 14.08 -37.33
CA LEU A 35 48.71 14.27 -36.03
C LEU A 35 49.23 12.95 -35.45
N SER A 36 48.42 11.89 -35.49
CA SER A 36 48.83 10.58 -34.98
C SER A 36 50.05 10.01 -35.71
N VAL A 37 50.12 10.19 -37.03
CA VAL A 37 51.23 9.68 -37.86
C VAL A 37 52.47 10.55 -37.75
N LEU A 38 52.32 11.88 -37.81
CA LEU A 38 53.45 12.82 -37.82
C LEU A 38 54.16 12.91 -36.47
N CYS A 39 53.44 12.69 -35.37
CA CYS A 39 53.97 12.88 -34.02
C CYS A 39 53.99 11.59 -33.19
N ASP A 40 53.69 10.43 -33.78
CA ASP A 40 53.53 9.14 -33.07
C ASP A 40 52.64 9.27 -31.82
N ALA A 41 51.53 9.98 -31.97
CA ALA A 41 50.60 10.28 -30.90
C ALA A 41 49.36 9.38 -30.97
N GLU A 42 48.95 8.81 -29.84
CA GLU A 42 47.66 8.12 -29.75
C GLU A 42 46.53 9.16 -29.65
N VAL A 43 45.64 9.15 -30.64
CA VAL A 43 44.54 10.11 -30.78
C VAL A 43 43.22 9.35 -30.89
N ALA A 44 42.27 9.70 -30.04
CA ALA A 44 40.89 9.23 -30.12
C ALA A 44 39.93 10.42 -30.29
N LEU A 45 38.90 10.24 -31.12
CA LEU A 45 37.88 11.24 -31.40
C LEU A 45 36.51 10.57 -31.38
N ILE A 46 35.59 11.13 -30.60
CA ILE A 46 34.20 10.67 -30.46
C ILE A 46 33.28 11.85 -30.80
N ILE A 47 32.35 11.63 -31.75
CA ILE A 47 31.42 12.66 -32.22
C ILE A 47 30.00 12.07 -32.23
N PHE A 48 29.12 12.65 -31.41
CA PHE A 48 27.69 12.39 -31.49
C PHE A 48 27.00 13.44 -32.36
N SER A 49 26.30 12.99 -33.38
CA SER A 49 25.41 13.89 -34.14
C SER A 49 24.17 14.26 -33.31
N ASN A 50 23.47 15.32 -33.72
CA ASN A 50 22.20 15.72 -33.11
C ASN A 50 21.08 14.66 -33.22
N ARG A 51 21.28 13.59 -34.01
CA ARG A 51 20.36 12.45 -34.11
C ARG A 51 20.81 11.26 -33.26
N GLY A 52 21.81 11.44 -32.39
CA GLY A 52 22.37 10.37 -31.56
C GLY A 52 23.32 9.41 -32.28
N LYS A 53 23.53 9.55 -33.60
CA LYS A 53 24.48 8.69 -34.33
C LYS A 53 25.92 8.98 -33.89
N LEU A 54 26.61 7.93 -33.47
CA LEU A 54 28.02 7.91 -33.11
C LEU A 54 28.91 7.86 -34.35
N TYR A 55 29.95 8.69 -34.35
CA TYR A 55 31.09 8.62 -35.27
C TYR A 55 32.35 8.65 -34.43
N GLU A 56 33.21 7.67 -34.64
CA GLU A 56 34.44 7.52 -33.86
C GLU A 56 35.65 7.28 -34.74
N PHE A 57 36.81 7.66 -34.20
CA PHE A 57 38.11 7.39 -34.78
C PHE A 57 39.12 7.18 -33.67
N CYS A 58 39.97 6.17 -33.84
CA CYS A 58 41.08 5.89 -32.95
C CYS A 58 42.29 5.55 -33.81
N SER A 59 43.45 6.16 -33.53
CA SER A 59 44.71 5.80 -34.19
C SER A 59 45.37 4.57 -33.56
N GLY A 60 45.01 4.23 -32.32
CA GLY A 60 45.53 3.08 -31.58
C GLY A 60 44.84 1.75 -31.92
N GLN A 61 45.11 0.73 -31.10
CA GLN A 61 44.62 -0.65 -31.32
C GLN A 61 43.09 -0.78 -31.24
N SER A 62 42.45 -0.03 -30.34
CA SER A 62 40.99 0.05 -30.24
C SER A 62 40.58 1.27 -29.44
N MET A 63 39.36 1.79 -29.70
CA MET A 63 38.77 2.87 -28.91
C MET A 63 38.71 2.52 -27.43
N THR A 64 38.33 1.29 -27.09
CA THR A 64 38.25 0.79 -25.72
C THR A 64 39.59 0.90 -24.99
N LYS A 65 40.71 0.50 -25.62
CA LYS A 65 42.04 0.57 -25.00
C LYS A 65 42.49 2.01 -24.77
N THR A 66 42.22 2.91 -25.69
CA THR A 66 42.55 4.34 -25.53
C THR A 66 41.71 4.96 -24.41
N LEU A 67 40.43 4.63 -24.32
CA LEU A 67 39.55 5.06 -23.22
C LEU A 67 40.00 4.50 -21.87
N GLU A 68 40.39 3.23 -21.80
CA GLU A 68 40.95 2.64 -20.58
C GLU A 68 42.25 3.34 -20.16
N ARG A 69 43.14 3.68 -21.11
CA ARG A 69 44.36 4.43 -20.81
C ARG A 69 44.04 5.84 -20.32
N TYR A 70 43.11 6.53 -20.97
CA TYR A 70 42.61 7.83 -20.52
C TYR A 70 42.05 7.72 -19.09
N GLN A 71 41.24 6.69 -18.81
CA GLN A 71 40.73 6.43 -17.48
C GLN A 71 41.83 6.16 -16.45
N LYS A 72 42.89 5.45 -16.81
CA LYS A 72 44.01 5.24 -15.89
C LYS A 72 44.77 6.54 -15.62
N CYS A 73 45.04 7.34 -16.65
CA CYS A 73 45.85 8.56 -16.54
C CYS A 73 45.09 9.76 -15.94
N SER A 74 43.82 9.95 -16.31
CA SER A 74 42.98 11.04 -15.79
C SER A 74 42.51 10.79 -14.36
N TYR A 75 42.46 9.52 -13.92
CA TYR A 75 41.93 9.14 -12.62
C TYR A 75 43.00 8.67 -11.62
N SER A 76 44.29 8.76 -11.97
CA SER A 76 45.40 8.63 -10.99
C SER A 76 45.56 9.85 -10.07
N GLY A 77 44.69 10.86 -10.16
CA GLY A 77 44.57 11.96 -9.19
C GLY A 77 43.59 11.64 -8.03
N PRO A 78 43.57 12.45 -6.94
CA PRO A 78 42.83 12.18 -5.70
C PRO A 78 41.31 12.00 -5.83
N ASP A 79 40.72 12.28 -7.00
CA ASP A 79 39.29 12.13 -7.28
C ASP A 79 38.83 10.65 -7.44
N THR A 80 39.74 9.69 -7.61
CA THR A 80 39.40 8.24 -7.62
C THR A 80 38.80 7.76 -6.31
N ALA A 81 39.22 8.32 -5.17
CA ALA A 81 38.73 7.88 -3.87
C ALA A 81 37.24 8.22 -3.67
N ILE A 82 36.78 9.33 -4.25
CA ILE A 82 35.40 9.81 -4.10
C ILE A 82 34.46 9.02 -5.02
N GLN A 83 34.83 8.83 -6.28
CA GLN A 83 34.00 8.08 -7.24
C GLN A 83 34.01 6.56 -6.99
N ASN A 84 35.13 5.98 -6.52
CA ASN A 84 35.15 4.57 -6.11
C ASN A 84 34.26 4.35 -4.89
N LYS A 85 34.25 5.28 -3.93
CA LYS A 85 33.38 5.21 -2.75
C LYS A 85 31.90 5.35 -3.10
N GLU A 86 31.56 6.22 -4.06
CA GLU A 86 30.18 6.36 -4.55
C GLU A 86 29.73 5.11 -5.32
N ASN A 87 30.57 4.56 -6.20
CA ASN A 87 30.28 3.30 -6.87
C ASN A 87 30.18 2.12 -5.89
N GLU A 88 31.06 2.03 -4.89
CA GLU A 88 30.97 1.01 -3.83
C GLU A 88 29.69 1.15 -3.01
N LEU A 89 29.27 2.38 -2.70
CA LEU A 89 28.02 2.64 -1.98
C LEU A 89 26.80 2.20 -2.80
N VAL A 90 26.78 2.52 -4.10
CA VAL A 90 25.71 2.12 -5.02
C VAL A 90 25.68 0.59 -5.19
N GLN A 91 26.84 -0.06 -5.31
CA GLN A 91 26.94 -1.52 -5.38
C GLN A 91 26.52 -2.19 -4.07
N SER A 92 26.91 -1.62 -2.93
CA SER A 92 26.50 -2.09 -1.60
C SER A 92 24.98 -1.99 -1.42
N SER A 93 24.39 -0.84 -1.76
CA SER A 93 22.93 -0.64 -1.75
C SER A 93 22.21 -1.62 -2.66
N ARG A 94 22.72 -1.84 -3.88
CA ARG A 94 22.18 -2.84 -4.81
C ARG A 94 22.26 -4.26 -4.23
N ASN A 95 23.36 -4.62 -3.58
CA ASN A 95 23.52 -5.93 -2.96
C ASN A 95 22.56 -6.13 -1.79
N GLU A 96 22.36 -5.12 -0.94
CA GLU A 96 21.37 -5.16 0.14
C GLU A 96 19.95 -5.28 -0.41
N TYR A 97 19.62 -4.56 -1.48
CA TYR A 97 18.34 -4.71 -2.18
C TYR A 97 18.14 -6.14 -2.69
N LEU A 98 19.15 -6.75 -3.34
CA LEU A 98 19.05 -8.12 -3.83
C LEU A 98 18.90 -9.14 -2.70
N LYS A 99 19.60 -8.96 -1.58
CA LYS A 99 19.42 -9.80 -0.37
C LYS A 99 18.00 -9.67 0.17
N LEU A 100 17.48 -8.45 0.28
CA LEU A 100 16.12 -8.20 0.76
C LEU A 100 15.08 -8.79 -0.19
N LYS A 101 15.26 -8.62 -1.51
CA LYS A 101 14.40 -9.19 -2.53
C LYS A 101 14.35 -10.72 -2.44
N ALA A 102 15.50 -11.36 -2.27
CA ALA A 102 15.56 -12.82 -2.08
C ALA A 102 14.81 -13.27 -0.81
N ARG A 103 14.89 -12.51 0.29
CA ARG A 103 14.11 -12.78 1.51
C ARG A 103 12.61 -12.65 1.28
N VAL A 104 12.17 -11.60 0.57
CA VAL A 104 10.75 -11.40 0.22
C VAL A 104 10.25 -12.55 -0.65
N ASP A 105 11.01 -12.95 -1.66
CA ASP A 105 10.62 -14.04 -2.57
C ASP A 105 10.58 -15.39 -1.86
N ASN A 106 11.40 -15.59 -0.82
CA ASN A 106 11.35 -16.77 0.02
C ASN A 106 10.10 -16.74 0.93
N LEU A 107 9.81 -15.61 1.58
CA LEU A 107 8.61 -15.44 2.41
C LEU A 107 7.33 -15.64 1.61
N GLN A 108 7.25 -15.07 0.40
CA GLN A 108 6.11 -15.25 -0.49
C GLN A 108 5.93 -16.71 -0.93
N ARG A 109 7.03 -17.43 -1.16
CA ARG A 109 6.97 -18.89 -1.43
C ARG A 109 6.43 -19.65 -0.22
N THR A 110 6.97 -19.39 0.97
CA THR A 110 6.50 -20.04 2.20
C THR A 110 5.02 -19.74 2.47
N GLN A 111 4.55 -18.51 2.23
CA GLN A 111 3.15 -18.14 2.35
C GLN A 111 2.27 -18.96 1.40
N ARG A 112 2.65 -19.06 0.12
CA ARG A 112 1.91 -19.88 -0.86
C ARG A 112 1.85 -21.34 -0.44
N ASN A 113 2.95 -21.90 0.04
CA ASN A 113 2.97 -23.27 0.57
C ASN A 113 1.99 -23.44 1.75
N LEU A 114 1.97 -22.49 2.69
CA LEU A 114 1.01 -22.50 3.82
C LEU A 114 -0.46 -22.41 3.37
N LEU A 115 -0.72 -21.80 2.21
CA LEU A 115 -2.04 -21.72 1.58
C LEU A 115 -2.37 -22.96 0.72
N GLY A 116 -1.44 -23.92 0.62
CA GLY A 116 -1.61 -25.12 -0.20
C GLY A 116 -1.28 -24.94 -1.69
N GLU A 117 -0.63 -23.84 -2.05
CA GLU A 117 -0.20 -23.54 -3.42
C GLU A 117 1.27 -23.97 -3.65
N ASP A 118 1.67 -24.23 -4.90
CA ASP A 118 3.05 -24.53 -5.33
C ASP A 118 3.80 -25.65 -4.58
N LEU A 119 3.06 -26.63 -4.04
CA LEU A 119 3.60 -27.71 -3.22
C LEU A 119 4.52 -28.69 -3.98
N GLY A 120 4.48 -28.68 -5.32
CA GLY A 120 5.24 -29.61 -6.16
C GLY A 120 6.77 -29.50 -6.02
N SER A 121 7.26 -28.38 -5.47
CA SER A 121 8.69 -28.17 -5.22
C SER A 121 9.18 -28.72 -3.88
N LEU A 122 8.29 -29.09 -2.96
CA LEU A 122 8.64 -29.60 -1.63
C LEU A 122 8.87 -31.11 -1.65
N GLY A 123 9.88 -31.54 -0.89
CA GLY A 123 10.08 -32.96 -0.61
C GLY A 123 9.06 -33.51 0.39
N ILE A 124 8.90 -34.84 0.44
CA ILE A 124 7.95 -35.53 1.34
C ILE A 124 8.16 -35.14 2.81
N LYS A 125 9.43 -34.98 3.25
CA LYS A 125 9.76 -34.58 4.64
C LYS A 125 9.35 -33.14 4.94
N GLU A 126 9.44 -32.25 3.97
CA GLU A 126 9.06 -30.85 4.13
C GLU A 126 7.54 -30.71 4.13
N LEU A 127 6.86 -31.51 3.31
CA LEU A 127 5.40 -31.58 3.28
C LEU A 127 4.82 -32.12 4.60
N ASP A 128 5.40 -33.18 5.17
CA ASP A 128 5.01 -33.71 6.49
C ASP A 128 5.24 -32.68 7.62
N GLN A 129 6.32 -31.91 7.56
CA GLN A 129 6.55 -30.81 8.51
C GLN A 129 5.53 -29.68 8.35
N LEU A 130 5.20 -29.32 7.11
CA LEU A 130 4.21 -28.30 6.79
C LEU A 130 2.82 -28.71 7.30
N GLU A 131 2.42 -29.96 7.06
CA GLU A 131 1.17 -30.52 7.55
C GLU A 131 1.09 -30.46 9.08
N LYS A 132 2.13 -30.94 9.78
CA LYS A 132 2.18 -30.88 11.26
C LYS A 132 2.11 -29.45 11.79
N ALA A 133 2.75 -28.49 11.13
CA ALA A 133 2.72 -27.08 11.51
C ALA A 133 1.32 -26.46 11.30
N LEU A 134 0.67 -26.75 10.18
CA LEU A 134 -0.69 -26.29 9.91
C LEU A 134 -1.70 -26.92 10.87
N ASP A 135 -1.58 -28.21 11.13
CA ASP A 135 -2.52 -28.94 11.96
C ASP A 135 -2.42 -28.54 13.45
N SER A 136 -1.20 -28.31 13.95
CA SER A 136 -0.99 -27.77 15.30
C SER A 136 -1.47 -26.32 15.45
N SER A 137 -1.17 -25.44 14.49
CA SER A 137 -1.62 -24.05 14.52
C SER A 137 -3.15 -23.94 14.39
N LEU A 138 -3.78 -24.75 13.53
CA LEU A 138 -5.23 -24.78 13.38
C LEU A 138 -5.93 -25.25 14.66
N ARG A 139 -5.41 -26.30 15.32
CA ARG A 139 -5.91 -26.72 16.64
C ARG A 139 -5.83 -25.59 17.65
N HIS A 140 -4.70 -24.88 17.71
CA HIS A 140 -4.52 -23.76 18.63
C HIS A 140 -5.51 -22.62 18.34
N ILE A 141 -5.64 -22.20 17.08
CA ILE A 141 -6.59 -21.14 16.67
C ILE A 141 -8.03 -21.53 17.04
N ARG A 142 -8.44 -22.76 16.77
CA ARG A 142 -9.78 -23.26 17.12
C ARG A 142 -10.00 -23.23 18.63
N SER A 143 -9.04 -23.75 19.40
CA SER A 143 -9.11 -23.75 20.87
C SER A 143 -9.25 -22.34 21.42
N THR A 144 -8.41 -21.40 20.98
CA THR A 144 -8.44 -20.01 21.43
C THR A 144 -9.75 -19.33 21.05
N ARG A 145 -10.26 -19.56 19.83
CA ARG A 145 -11.56 -19.03 19.40
C ARG A 145 -12.71 -19.58 20.24
N THR A 146 -12.74 -20.88 20.48
CA THR A 146 -13.77 -21.51 21.31
C THR A 146 -13.70 -21.01 22.74
N GLN A 147 -12.50 -20.91 23.32
CA GLN A 147 -12.33 -20.38 24.68
C GLN A 147 -12.86 -18.95 24.78
N HIS A 148 -12.50 -18.08 23.83
CA HIS A 148 -13.00 -16.72 23.79
C HIS A 148 -14.53 -16.63 23.72
N MET A 149 -15.17 -17.49 22.90
CA MET A 149 -16.63 -17.55 22.82
C MET A 149 -17.26 -18.02 24.13
N VAL A 150 -16.66 -19.00 24.81
CA VAL A 150 -17.12 -19.48 26.12
C VAL A 150 -17.00 -18.36 27.16
N ASP A 151 -15.87 -17.66 27.20
CA ASP A 151 -15.65 -16.55 28.12
C ASP A 151 -16.71 -15.45 27.94
N GLN A 152 -16.98 -15.05 26.69
CA GLN A 152 -18.05 -14.08 26.37
C GLN A 152 -19.43 -14.56 26.83
N LEU A 153 -19.76 -15.84 26.60
CA LEU A 153 -21.02 -16.41 27.03
C LEU A 153 -21.17 -16.38 28.55
N THR A 154 -20.12 -16.75 29.29
CA THR A 154 -20.14 -16.75 30.75
C THR A 154 -20.27 -15.33 31.32
N ASP A 155 -19.62 -14.34 30.72
CA ASP A 155 -19.74 -12.94 31.13
C ASP A 155 -21.14 -12.38 30.88
N LEU A 156 -21.75 -12.73 29.74
CA LEU A 156 -23.13 -12.32 29.44
C LEU A 156 -24.14 -12.98 30.39
N GLN A 157 -23.99 -14.28 30.68
CA GLN A 157 -24.84 -14.98 31.64
C GLN A 157 -24.73 -14.38 33.05
N ARG A 158 -23.51 -14.00 33.48
CA ARG A 158 -23.31 -13.32 34.76
C ARG A 158 -24.04 -11.96 34.80
N ARG A 159 -23.97 -11.18 33.71
CA ARG A 159 -24.68 -9.90 33.61
C ARG A 159 -26.20 -10.08 33.62
N GLU A 160 -26.71 -11.08 32.90
CA GLU A 160 -28.14 -11.42 32.89
C GLU A 160 -28.63 -11.74 34.32
N GLN A 161 -27.91 -12.59 35.06
CA GLN A 161 -28.26 -12.91 36.44
C GLN A 161 -28.31 -11.68 37.34
N MET A 162 -27.28 -10.82 37.29
CA MET A 162 -27.25 -9.58 38.07
C MET A 162 -28.43 -8.65 37.74
N LEU A 163 -28.76 -8.50 36.45
CA LEU A 163 -29.89 -7.68 36.01
C LEU A 163 -31.23 -8.29 36.43
N CYS A 164 -31.39 -9.62 36.38
CA CYS A 164 -32.57 -10.29 36.85
C CYS A 164 -32.77 -10.09 38.37
N GLU A 165 -31.71 -10.21 39.16
CA GLU A 165 -31.76 -9.97 40.61
C GLU A 165 -32.09 -8.51 40.95
N ALA A 166 -31.44 -7.56 40.28
CA ALA A 166 -31.73 -6.14 40.43
C ALA A 166 -33.20 -5.83 40.07
N ASN A 167 -33.69 -6.35 38.95
CA ASN A 167 -35.09 -6.18 38.54
C ASN A 167 -36.07 -6.81 39.54
N LYS A 168 -35.78 -7.99 40.09
CA LYS A 168 -36.60 -8.60 41.16
C LYS A 168 -36.65 -7.73 42.42
N CYS A 169 -35.51 -7.12 42.79
CA CYS A 169 -35.44 -6.20 43.93
C CYS A 169 -36.27 -4.93 43.69
N LEU A 170 -36.16 -4.33 42.49
CA LEU A 170 -36.94 -3.16 42.11
C LEU A 170 -38.44 -3.44 42.09
N ARG A 171 -38.88 -4.60 41.57
CA ARG A 171 -40.29 -5.00 41.59
C ARG A 171 -40.86 -5.10 43.00
N ARG A 172 -40.14 -5.73 43.94
CA ARG A 172 -40.55 -5.77 45.36
C ARG A 172 -40.68 -4.38 45.98
N LYS A 173 -39.71 -3.49 45.75
CA LYS A 173 -39.77 -2.10 46.24
C LYS A 173 -40.96 -1.33 45.65
N LEU A 174 -41.32 -1.61 44.40
CA LEU A 174 -42.45 -0.97 43.73
C LEU A 174 -43.78 -1.45 44.33
N GLU A 175 -43.91 -2.75 44.58
CA GLU A 175 -45.06 -3.34 45.29
C GLU A 175 -45.19 -2.78 46.72
N GLU A 176 -44.09 -2.70 47.48
CA GLU A 176 -44.07 -2.09 48.82
C GLU A 176 -44.50 -0.61 48.79
N SER A 177 -44.04 0.15 47.79
CA SER A 177 -44.39 1.58 47.63
C SER A 177 -45.85 1.76 47.19
N GLN A 178 -46.39 0.84 46.38
CA GLN A 178 -47.78 0.88 45.91
C GLN A 178 -48.76 0.51 47.04
N VAL A 179 -48.40 -0.41 47.93
CA VAL A 179 -49.13 -0.68 49.18
C VAL A 179 -49.10 0.55 50.10
N HIS A 180 -47.95 1.23 50.21
CA HIS A 180 -47.86 2.49 50.96
C HIS A 180 -48.73 3.61 50.34
N GLY A 181 -48.74 3.74 49.02
CA GLY A 181 -49.60 4.68 48.30
C GLY A 181 -51.11 4.41 48.47
N GLN A 182 -51.53 3.14 48.48
CA GLN A 182 -52.93 2.77 48.74
C GLN A 182 -53.35 3.02 50.19
N VAL A 183 -52.45 2.90 51.18
CA VAL A 183 -52.72 3.29 52.58
C VAL A 183 -52.90 4.81 52.71
N TRP A 184 -52.14 5.60 51.95
CA TRP A 184 -52.32 7.06 51.89
C TRP A 184 -53.63 7.46 51.16
N GLU A 185 -54.03 6.76 50.09
CA GLU A 185 -55.32 7.00 49.42
C GLU A 185 -56.54 6.53 50.23
N HIS A 186 -56.45 5.42 50.96
CA HIS A 186 -57.53 4.96 51.86
C HIS A 186 -57.63 5.85 53.12
N GLY A 187 -56.53 6.44 53.58
CA GLY A 187 -56.54 7.47 54.62
C GLY A 187 -57.16 8.79 54.18
N ALA A 188 -57.03 9.15 52.90
CA ALA A 188 -57.62 10.37 52.33
C ALA A 188 -59.13 10.24 52.05
N ASN A 189 -59.61 9.04 51.68
CA ASN A 189 -61.04 8.80 51.42
C ASN A 189 -61.93 8.77 52.67
N LEU A 190 -61.36 8.64 53.88
CA LEU A 190 -62.13 8.71 55.14
C LEU A 190 -62.35 10.15 55.65
N LEU A 191 -61.77 11.18 54.99
CA LEU A 191 -61.86 12.58 55.40
C LEU A 191 -62.43 13.51 54.30
N ALA A 192 -63.17 12.98 53.33
CA ALA A 192 -63.81 13.78 52.28
C ALA A 192 -65.31 13.46 52.22
N GLY A 193 -66.01 13.89 53.27
CA GLY A 193 -67.43 13.64 53.44
C GLY A 193 -68.20 14.86 53.88
N TYR A 194 -67.98 16.04 53.29
CA TYR A 194 -68.99 17.12 53.30
C TYR A 194 -68.95 17.96 52.01
N ASP A 195 -70.12 17.96 51.39
CA ASP A 195 -70.73 18.96 50.53
C ASP A 195 -70.77 18.75 49.01
N GLN A 196 -71.94 19.12 48.52
CA GLN A 196 -72.70 18.62 47.40
C GLN A 196 -72.69 19.68 46.29
N ARG A 197 -72.70 19.27 45.01
CA ARG A 197 -73.64 19.72 43.96
C ARG A 197 -73.19 19.40 42.52
N GLN A 198 -74.17 18.86 41.79
CA GLN A 198 -74.44 18.93 40.34
C GLN A 198 -73.70 18.02 39.34
N SER A 199 -74.43 16.98 38.92
CA SER A 199 -74.43 16.34 37.58
C SER A 199 -75.04 17.29 36.52
N PRO A 200 -74.94 17.08 35.18
CA PRO A 200 -74.99 15.76 34.51
C PRO A 200 -74.19 15.54 33.19
N GLN A 201 -74.15 14.25 32.77
CA GLN A 201 -74.13 13.74 31.38
C GLN A 201 -72.85 13.97 30.54
N GLN A 202 -72.28 13.02 29.79
CA GLN A 202 -72.82 11.95 28.92
C GLN A 202 -71.74 10.85 28.70
N ALA A 203 -72.17 9.63 28.39
CA ALA A 203 -71.34 8.55 27.84
C ALA A 203 -71.39 8.57 26.28
N PRO A 204 -70.80 7.57 25.57
CA PRO A 204 -69.43 7.37 25.05
C PRO A 204 -69.45 7.49 23.49
N PRO A 205 -68.69 6.80 22.59
CA PRO A 205 -67.39 6.08 22.62
C PRO A 205 -66.45 6.47 21.42
N HIS A 206 -65.32 5.75 21.29
CA HIS A 206 -64.51 5.52 20.08
C HIS A 206 -63.36 6.47 19.67
N ALA A 207 -62.27 5.75 19.35
CA ALA A 207 -61.31 5.99 18.28
C ALA A 207 -60.17 7.00 18.50
N GLY A 208 -58.97 6.51 18.16
CA GLY A 208 -57.99 7.32 17.44
C GLY A 208 -56.71 7.60 18.20
N ASN A 209 -55.65 6.93 17.72
CA ASN A 209 -54.36 7.51 17.33
C ASN A 209 -53.81 8.64 18.22
N GLY A 210 -52.60 8.56 18.76
CA GLY A 210 -51.48 7.74 18.37
C GLY A 210 -50.21 8.45 18.85
N PHE A 211 -49.16 7.68 19.08
CA PHE A 211 -47.81 8.23 19.06
C PHE A 211 -46.83 7.12 18.71
N PHE A 212 -46.91 6.69 17.45
CA PHE A 212 -45.78 6.09 16.75
C PHE A 212 -45.62 6.83 15.43
N HIS A 213 -44.39 7.24 15.14
CA HIS A 213 -43.79 7.37 13.80
C HIS A 213 -42.30 7.73 13.98
N PRO A 214 -41.40 7.44 13.01
CA PRO A 214 -41.31 6.27 12.13
C PRO A 214 -39.86 5.72 12.07
N LEU A 215 -39.69 4.42 11.84
CA LEU A 215 -38.42 3.88 11.34
C LEU A 215 -38.68 3.36 9.93
N ASP A 216 -38.24 4.13 8.94
CA ASP A 216 -38.18 3.65 7.56
C ASP A 216 -36.93 2.79 7.37
N ALA A 217 -37.24 1.55 6.98
CA ALA A 217 -36.47 0.54 6.24
C ALA A 217 -34.98 0.77 5.97
N ALA A 218 -34.14 -0.11 6.55
CA ALA A 218 -33.38 -1.14 5.81
C ALA A 218 -32.19 -1.63 6.64
N ALA A 219 -32.28 -2.82 7.24
CA ALA A 219 -31.16 -3.76 7.43
C ALA A 219 -31.66 -5.03 8.13
N GLU A 220 -31.67 -6.13 7.37
CA GLU A 220 -31.91 -7.48 7.86
C GLU A 220 -30.85 -7.94 8.87
N PRO A 221 -31.18 -8.84 9.82
CA PRO A 221 -30.17 -9.57 10.58
C PRO A 221 -29.79 -10.85 9.81
N THR A 222 -28.99 -10.70 8.76
CA THR A 222 -28.43 -11.86 8.06
C THR A 222 -27.06 -12.21 8.62
N LEU A 223 -26.99 -13.36 9.27
CA LEU A 223 -25.78 -14.11 9.62
C LEU A 223 -24.85 -14.18 8.39
N GLN A 224 -23.77 -13.40 8.36
CA GLN A 224 -22.69 -13.58 7.39
C GLN A 224 -21.53 -14.35 8.03
N ILE A 225 -21.51 -15.65 7.73
CA ILE A 225 -20.29 -16.44 7.67
C ILE A 225 -19.57 -16.02 6.38
N GLY A 226 -18.45 -15.29 6.49
CA GLY A 226 -17.65 -14.94 5.32
C GLY A 226 -16.64 -13.84 5.60
N PHE A 227 -15.41 -14.05 5.12
CA PHE A 227 -14.31 -13.08 5.10
C PHE A 227 -14.74 -11.74 4.47
N THR A 228 -14.46 -10.61 5.13
CA THR A 228 -14.42 -9.29 4.50
C THR A 228 -12.97 -8.77 4.49
N PRO A 229 -12.38 -8.46 3.33
CA PRO A 229 -11.07 -7.83 3.28
C PRO A 229 -11.22 -6.32 3.55
N GLU A 230 -10.47 -5.81 4.51
CA GLU A 230 -10.35 -4.37 4.76
C GLU A 230 -9.65 -3.69 3.58
N GLN A 231 -10.35 -2.73 2.95
CA GLN A 231 -9.77 -1.77 2.02
C GLN A 231 -8.93 -0.76 2.81
N ILE A 232 -7.61 -0.83 2.62
CA ILE A 232 -6.69 0.25 3.01
C ILE A 232 -6.86 1.39 2.00
N ASN A 233 -7.42 2.50 2.46
CA ASN A 233 -7.50 3.75 1.74
C ASN A 233 -6.11 4.42 1.71
N ASN A 234 -5.35 4.22 0.62
CA ASN A 234 -4.16 5.02 0.31
C ASN A 234 -4.49 5.98 -0.85
N SER A 235 -4.79 7.21 -0.50
CA SER A 235 -4.85 8.35 -1.42
C SER A 235 -3.43 8.71 -1.89
N CYS A 236 -2.97 8.20 -3.03
CA CYS A 236 -1.99 8.94 -3.84
C CYS A 236 -2.08 8.59 -5.34
N VAL A 237 -2.46 9.61 -6.13
CA VAL A 237 -2.04 9.91 -7.51
C VAL A 237 -2.11 8.76 -8.54
N THR A 238 -3.27 8.56 -9.16
CA THR A 238 -3.37 7.84 -10.44
C THR A 238 -3.20 8.80 -11.62
N GLY A 239 -2.02 8.81 -12.21
CA GLY A 239 -1.80 9.22 -13.59
C GLY A 239 -2.18 8.08 -14.53
N PHE A 240 -3.15 8.33 -15.40
CA PHE A 240 -3.58 7.49 -16.51
C PHE A 240 -2.41 7.03 -17.40
N MET A 241 -2.37 5.73 -17.73
CA MET A 241 -1.83 5.21 -19.00
C MET A 241 -2.54 3.89 -19.34
N PRO A 242 -3.18 3.74 -20.51
CA PRO A 242 -3.94 2.55 -20.88
C PRO A 242 -3.08 1.44 -21.50
N THR A 243 -3.49 0.21 -21.23
CA THR A 243 -3.04 -1.06 -21.80
C THR A 243 -3.47 -1.23 -23.26
N TRP A 244 -2.52 -1.42 -24.18
CA TRP A 244 -2.78 -2.08 -25.48
C TRP A 244 -1.53 -2.84 -25.96
N LEU A 245 -1.71 -4.14 -26.16
CA LEU A 245 -1.06 -5.04 -27.12
C LEU A 245 -1.93 -6.30 -27.17
N PRO A 246 -2.01 -7.02 -28.30
CA PRO A 246 -0.87 -7.45 -29.13
C PRO A 246 -0.70 -6.72 -30.46
#